data_AF-A0A2D8ADZ4-F1
#
_entry.id   AF-A0A2D8ADZ4-F1
#
_cell.length_a   1.000
_cell.length_b   1.000
_cell.length_c   1.000
_cell.angle_alpha   90.00
_cell.angle_beta   90.00
_cell.angle_gamma   90.00
#
_symmetry.space_group_name_H-M   'P 1'
#
loop_
_entity.id
_entity.type
_entity.pdbx_description
1 polymer ?
#
loop_
_entity_poly.entity_id
_entity_poly.type
_entity_poly.pdbx_seq_one_letter_code
_entity_poly.pdbx_strand_id
1 'polypeptide(L)'
;MYQQRAEEAGGALPLYGEIAKGYDEFDMWQAQMTYIKFYDRVLGADRLALVGEAGVTVIPDLPDVDDARYGRSGAYGIGNNDGVYDAVPGVNFCSADTVGGAPNSGQNANTDYCTDDGYVTKVSGGLRLRAVMDFNNAFAGVNVSPMLSVAYDKGNGPEPGAQFMDDRLTTGLGVTFVYLNQTSVNVSYTNFSGGDYNQMVDRDNIALSAKYSF
;
A
#
# COMPACT_ATOMS: atom_id res chain seq x y z
N MET A 1 16.64 18.56 2.66
CA MET A 1 18.00 17.95 2.58
C MET A 1 19.14 18.95 2.50
N TYR A 2 19.39 19.67 1.39
CA TYR A 2 20.55 20.58 1.30
C TYR A 2 20.47 21.77 2.26
N GLN A 3 19.28 22.37 2.41
CA GLN A 3 19.08 23.53 3.29
C GLN A 3 19.24 23.16 4.77
N GLN A 4 18.62 22.07 5.22
CA GLN A 4 18.73 21.56 6.58
C GLN A 4 20.20 21.20 6.96
N ARG A 5 20.93 20.56 6.05
CA ARG A 5 22.37 20.26 6.21
C ARG A 5 23.23 21.53 6.24
N ALA A 6 22.90 22.52 5.41
CA ALA A 6 23.58 23.81 5.41
C ALA A 6 23.33 24.56 6.74
N GLU A 7 22.14 24.45 7.32
CA GLU A 7 21.85 25.01 8.64
C GLU A 7 22.59 24.28 9.77
N GLU A 8 22.61 22.94 9.75
CA GLU A 8 23.40 22.12 10.70
C GLU A 8 24.90 22.41 10.62
N ALA A 9 25.43 22.68 9.42
CA ALA A 9 26.84 22.99 9.18
C ALA A 9 27.19 24.49 9.38
N GLY A 10 26.22 25.35 9.75
CA GLY A 10 26.44 26.79 9.94
C GLY A 10 26.61 27.60 8.65
N GLY A 11 26.20 27.06 7.50
CA GLY A 11 26.15 27.71 6.19
C GLY A 11 26.27 26.72 5.01
N ALA A 12 25.98 27.19 3.79
CA ALA A 12 26.04 26.37 2.57
C ALA A 12 27.45 26.24 1.93
N LEU A 13 28.35 27.20 2.17
CA LEU A 13 29.74 27.19 1.69
C LEU A 13 30.63 26.05 2.24
N PRO A 14 30.53 25.61 3.51
CA PRO A 14 31.37 24.53 4.06
C PRO A 14 31.10 23.13 3.49
N LEU A 15 30.04 22.91 2.71
CA LEU A 15 29.67 21.58 2.18
C LEU A 15 30.30 21.25 0.80
N TYR A 16 30.95 22.20 0.14
CA TYR A 16 31.58 21.95 -1.17
C TYR A 16 32.83 21.07 -1.03
N GLY A 17 32.74 19.82 -1.54
CA GLY A 17 33.85 18.85 -1.53
C GLY A 17 33.85 17.90 -0.33
N GLU A 18 32.92 18.06 0.61
CA GLU A 18 32.71 17.11 1.70
C GLU A 18 31.80 15.95 1.29
N ILE A 19 32.03 14.76 1.87
CA ILE A 19 31.18 13.59 1.64
C ILE A 19 29.89 13.78 2.44
N ALA A 20 28.85 14.31 1.78
CA ALA A 20 27.51 14.36 2.34
C ALA A 20 26.87 12.95 2.35
N LYS A 21 26.29 12.55 3.48
CA LYS A 21 25.49 11.31 3.56
C LYS A 21 24.14 11.56 2.87
N GLY A 22 23.79 10.77 1.86
CA GLY A 22 22.53 10.91 1.11
C GLY A 22 21.34 10.12 1.68
N TYR A 23 21.37 9.78 2.97
CA TYR A 23 20.34 9.00 3.65
C TYR A 23 20.11 9.55 5.05
N ASP A 24 18.89 9.34 5.55
CA ASP A 24 18.51 9.55 6.94
C ASP A 24 17.97 8.24 7.51
N GLU A 25 18.18 8.03 8.80
CA GLU A 25 17.76 6.83 9.53
C GLU A 25 16.64 7.20 10.49
N PHE A 26 15.58 6.39 10.51
CA PHE A 26 14.44 6.58 11.41
C PHE A 26 14.15 5.29 12.17
N ASP A 27 13.72 5.45 13.42
CA ASP A 27 13.21 4.34 14.23
C ASP A 27 11.78 4.00 13.80
N MET A 28 11.50 2.70 13.66
CA MET A 28 10.21 2.18 13.22
C MET A 28 9.65 1.16 14.20
N TRP A 29 8.38 1.34 14.55
CA TRP A 29 7.62 0.41 15.39
C TRP A 29 6.54 -0.28 14.56
N GLN A 30 6.45 -1.59 14.65
CA GLN A 30 5.43 -2.38 13.96
C GLN A 30 4.71 -3.27 14.95
N ALA A 31 3.38 -3.33 14.83
CA ALA A 31 2.54 -4.20 15.63
C ALA A 31 1.47 -4.85 14.75
N GLN A 32 1.20 -6.14 14.99
CA GLN A 32 0.22 -6.91 14.26
C GLN A 32 -0.57 -7.79 15.24
N MET A 33 -1.88 -7.86 15.04
CA MET A 33 -2.78 -8.70 15.83
C MET A 33 -3.70 -9.48 14.90
N THR A 34 -3.87 -10.77 15.18
CA THR A 34 -4.81 -11.64 14.48
C THR A 34 -5.90 -12.12 15.43
N TYR A 35 -7.15 -12.01 14.99
CA TYR A 35 -8.34 -12.51 15.68
C TYR A 35 -9.00 -13.61 14.85
N ILE A 36 -9.22 -14.78 15.45
CA ILE A 36 -9.85 -15.92 14.79
C ILE A 36 -11.06 -16.35 15.61
N LYS A 37 -12.22 -16.46 14.96
CA LYS A 37 -13.46 -16.91 15.58
C LYS A 37 -14.21 -17.87 14.68
N PHE A 38 -14.67 -18.97 15.27
CA PHE A 38 -15.56 -19.91 14.62
C PHE A 38 -16.98 -19.74 15.15
N TYR A 39 -17.93 -19.75 14.22
CA TYR A 39 -19.36 -19.81 14.50
C TYR A 39 -19.89 -21.09 13.86
N ASP A 40 -20.41 -22.01 14.66
CA ASP A 40 -21.03 -23.22 14.13
C ASP A 40 -22.51 -22.98 13.82
N ARG A 41 -23.03 -23.64 12.77
CA ARG A 41 -24.45 -23.63 12.37
C ARG A 41 -25.03 -22.23 12.11
N VAL A 42 -24.47 -21.50 11.15
CA VAL A 42 -24.92 -20.15 10.78
C VAL A 42 -25.30 -20.08 9.31
N LEU A 43 -26.41 -19.42 8.97
CA LEU A 43 -26.90 -19.28 7.59
C LEU A 43 -27.01 -20.60 6.78
N GLY A 44 -27.24 -21.72 7.46
CA GLY A 44 -27.27 -23.06 6.85
C GLY A 44 -25.90 -23.69 6.59
N ALA A 45 -24.79 -22.97 6.84
CA ALA A 45 -23.45 -23.52 6.85
C ALA A 45 -23.20 -24.28 8.15
N ASP A 46 -22.40 -25.35 8.08
CA ASP A 46 -21.96 -26.07 9.27
C ASP A 46 -21.04 -25.22 10.13
N ARG A 47 -20.20 -24.41 9.49
CA ARG A 47 -19.26 -23.51 10.15
C ARG A 47 -19.00 -22.27 9.33
N LEU A 48 -18.86 -21.15 10.02
CA LEU A 48 -18.26 -19.92 9.54
C LEU A 48 -16.94 -19.70 10.31
N ALA A 49 -15.84 -19.64 9.58
CA ALA A 49 -14.54 -19.18 10.07
C ALA A 49 -14.38 -17.70 9.74
N LEU A 50 -14.27 -16.86 10.77
CA LEU A 50 -13.97 -15.44 10.64
C LEU A 50 -12.54 -15.19 11.14
N VAL A 51 -11.70 -14.67 10.25
CA VAL A 51 -10.34 -14.25 10.55
C VAL A 51 -10.23 -12.76 10.30
N GLY A 52 -9.81 -12.01 11.31
CA GLY A 52 -9.49 -10.60 11.21
C GLY A 52 -8.03 -10.38 11.56
N GLU A 53 -7.38 -9.44 10.90
CA GLU A 53 -6.02 -9.02 11.20
C GLU A 53 -5.96 -7.50 11.17
N ALA A 54 -5.23 -6.93 12.12
CA ALA A 54 -4.92 -5.52 12.18
C ALA A 54 -3.41 -5.37 12.25
N GLY A 55 -2.85 -4.49 11.42
CA GLY A 55 -1.43 -4.16 11.43
C GLY A 55 -1.25 -2.65 11.45
N VAL A 56 -0.20 -2.18 12.11
CA VAL A 56 0.20 -0.77 12.15
C VAL A 56 1.71 -0.66 12.16
N THR A 57 2.21 0.37 11.47
CA THR A 57 3.59 0.81 11.45
C THR A 57 3.63 2.29 11.84
N VAL A 58 4.54 2.65 12.74
CA VAL A 58 4.72 4.01 13.25
C VAL A 58 6.18 4.39 13.12
N ILE A 59 6.43 5.56 12.53
CA ILE A 59 7.74 6.21 12.41
C ILE A 59 7.62 7.56 13.14
N PRO A 60 7.98 7.62 14.45
CA PRO A 60 7.70 8.78 15.29
C PRO A 60 8.38 10.07 14.80
N ASP A 61 9.63 9.94 14.37
CA ASP A 61 10.51 11.07 14.02
C ASP A 61 10.51 11.37 12.51
N LEU A 62 9.53 10.86 11.76
CA LEU A 62 9.37 11.23 10.36
C LEU A 62 8.98 12.72 10.28
N PRO A 63 9.69 13.56 9.52
CA PRO A 63 9.28 14.96 9.32
C PRO A 63 7.99 15.04 8.51
N ASP A 64 7.35 16.22 8.52
CA ASP A 64 6.17 16.45 7.69
C ASP A 64 6.57 16.61 6.22
N VAL A 65 5.63 16.31 5.31
CA VAL A 65 5.87 16.29 3.85
C VAL A 65 6.28 17.66 3.29
N ASP A 66 6.02 18.74 4.02
CA ASP A 66 6.45 20.09 3.66
C ASP A 66 7.92 20.35 4.04
N ASP A 67 8.49 19.63 5.00
CA ASP A 67 9.89 19.77 5.41
C ASP A 67 10.80 18.81 4.64
N ALA A 68 10.39 17.53 4.57
CA ALA A 68 11.10 16.50 3.82
C ALA A 68 10.18 15.36 3.42
N ARG A 69 10.40 14.84 2.21
CA ARG A 69 9.59 13.79 1.60
C ARG A 69 10.40 12.51 1.45
N TYR A 70 9.88 11.42 2.01
CA TYR A 70 10.51 10.11 1.95
C TYR A 70 9.56 9.11 1.34
N GLY A 71 10.12 8.26 0.47
CA GLY A 71 9.40 7.18 -0.24
C GLY A 71 8.27 7.70 -1.12
N ARG A 72 7.99 6.97 -2.19
CA ARG A 72 6.88 7.13 -3.13
C ARG A 72 7.30 6.40 -4.38
N SER A 73 6.40 5.60 -4.95
CA SER A 73 6.73 4.85 -6.14
C SER A 73 7.16 5.80 -7.27
N GLY A 74 8.34 5.54 -7.83
CA GLY A 74 8.91 6.34 -8.91
C GLY A 74 8.03 6.40 -10.17
N ALA A 75 7.04 5.52 -10.31
CA ALA A 75 6.07 5.58 -11.40
C ALA A 75 5.18 6.85 -11.35
N TYR A 76 5.03 7.45 -10.17
CA TYR A 76 4.24 8.68 -10.00
C TYR A 76 5.11 9.94 -10.06
N GLY A 77 6.42 9.81 -10.29
CA GLY A 77 7.35 10.94 -10.33
C GLY A 77 7.64 11.53 -8.96
N ILE A 78 8.38 12.65 -8.98
CA ILE A 78 8.95 13.28 -7.77
C ILE A 78 7.95 14.10 -6.95
N GLY A 79 6.73 14.31 -7.47
CA GLY A 79 5.66 15.12 -6.88
C GLY A 79 5.95 16.62 -6.86
N ASN A 80 5.11 17.38 -6.15
CA ASN A 80 5.30 18.82 -5.98
C ASN A 80 6.56 19.10 -5.12
N ASN A 81 7.05 20.33 -5.13
CA ASN A 81 8.25 20.74 -4.40
C ASN A 81 7.99 21.97 -3.51
N ASP A 82 6.73 22.38 -3.41
CA ASP A 82 6.29 23.41 -2.46
C ASP A 82 6.60 22.98 -1.01
N GLY A 83 6.96 23.92 -0.16
CA GLY A 83 7.43 23.68 1.21
C GLY A 83 8.88 23.16 1.32
N VAL A 84 9.29 22.22 0.45
CA VAL A 84 10.60 21.53 0.59
C VAL A 84 11.75 22.31 -0.05
N TYR A 85 11.51 22.98 -1.18
CA TYR A 85 12.54 23.79 -1.86
C TYR A 85 11.92 24.88 -2.76
N ASP A 86 11.95 26.14 -2.30
CA ASP A 86 11.52 27.31 -3.07
C ASP A 86 12.72 28.15 -3.56
N ALA A 87 13.42 27.69 -4.59
CA ALA A 87 14.52 28.47 -5.16
C ALA A 87 14.05 29.60 -6.10
N VAL A 88 12.84 29.49 -6.65
CA VAL A 88 12.25 30.52 -7.52
C VAL A 88 10.80 30.74 -7.07
N PRO A 89 10.54 31.84 -6.34
CA PRO A 89 9.21 32.10 -5.79
C PRO A 89 8.12 32.08 -6.86
N GLY A 90 7.09 31.29 -6.64
CA GLY A 90 5.92 31.19 -7.52
C GLY A 90 6.07 30.25 -8.72
N VAL A 91 7.15 29.45 -8.79
CA VAL A 91 7.33 28.42 -9.83
C VAL A 91 7.10 27.03 -9.25
N ASN A 92 6.13 26.28 -9.80
CA ASN A 92 5.97 24.87 -9.47
C ASN A 92 6.95 24.02 -10.29
N PHE A 93 8.01 23.54 -9.63
CA PHE A 93 9.05 22.70 -10.24
C PHE A 93 8.54 21.35 -10.75
N CYS A 94 7.36 20.90 -10.35
CA CYS A 94 6.80 19.65 -10.85
C CYS A 94 6.14 19.82 -12.23
N SER A 95 5.62 21.01 -12.56
CA SER A 95 4.85 21.23 -13.80
C SER A 95 5.44 22.25 -14.77
N ALA A 96 6.31 23.16 -14.29
CA ALA A 96 6.88 24.21 -15.13
C ALA A 96 7.77 23.62 -16.24
N ASP A 97 7.64 24.13 -17.48
CA ASP A 97 8.50 23.71 -18.59
C ASP A 97 9.95 24.21 -18.46
N THR A 98 10.12 25.36 -17.80
CA THR A 98 11.43 25.97 -17.57
C THR A 98 11.54 26.51 -16.14
N VAL A 99 12.74 26.40 -15.56
CA VAL A 99 13.09 27.00 -14.27
C VAL A 99 14.38 27.79 -14.48
N GLY A 100 14.38 29.08 -14.12
CA GLY A 100 15.56 29.93 -14.26
C GLY A 100 16.09 30.07 -15.70
N GLY A 101 15.23 29.89 -16.71
CA GLY A 101 15.60 30.00 -18.13
C GLY A 101 16.18 28.72 -18.75
N ALA A 102 16.26 27.61 -18.02
CA ALA A 102 16.66 26.30 -18.53
C ALA A 102 15.47 25.32 -18.52
N PRO A 103 15.47 24.27 -19.37
CA PRO A 103 14.48 23.21 -19.31
C PRO A 103 14.43 22.58 -17.92
N ASN A 104 13.22 22.38 -17.41
CA ASN A 104 13.03 21.85 -16.07
C ASN A 104 13.27 20.34 -16.02
N SER A 105 14.41 19.92 -15.45
CA SER A 105 14.73 18.49 -15.27
C SER A 105 13.91 17.81 -14.17
N GLY A 106 13.16 18.57 -13.36
CA GLY A 106 12.27 18.06 -12.31
C GLY A 106 10.81 17.95 -12.74
N GLN A 107 10.48 18.22 -14.02
CA GLN A 107 9.12 18.12 -14.51
C GLN A 107 8.62 16.67 -14.42
N ASN A 108 7.42 16.49 -13.86
CA ASN A 108 6.76 15.20 -13.86
C ASN A 108 6.14 14.95 -15.24
N ALA A 109 6.31 13.74 -15.78
CA ALA A 109 5.69 13.36 -17.04
C ALA A 109 4.15 13.36 -16.96
N ASN A 110 3.61 13.19 -15.75
CA ASN A 110 2.19 13.35 -15.46
C ASN A 110 1.98 14.41 -14.37
N THR A 111 1.37 15.53 -14.74
CA THR A 111 1.09 16.66 -13.84
C THR A 111 0.00 16.37 -12.80
N ASP A 112 -0.84 15.35 -13.01
CA ASP A 112 -1.89 14.97 -12.07
C ASP A 112 -1.31 14.50 -10.73
N TYR A 113 -0.06 14.03 -10.74
CA TYR A 113 0.66 13.58 -9.55
C TYR A 113 1.62 14.64 -9.01
N CYS A 114 1.48 15.90 -9.41
CA CYS A 114 2.16 17.03 -8.78
C CYS A 114 1.46 17.42 -7.46
N THR A 115 1.35 16.47 -6.54
CA THR A 115 0.81 16.66 -5.19
C THR A 115 1.81 16.26 -4.12
N ASP A 116 1.46 16.56 -2.87
CA ASP A 116 2.25 16.26 -1.67
C ASP A 116 1.87 14.90 -1.05
N ASP A 117 1.13 14.09 -1.80
CA ASP A 117 0.60 12.79 -1.39
C ASP A 117 1.43 11.62 -1.96
N GLY A 118 1.15 10.42 -1.46
CA GLY A 118 1.81 9.18 -1.89
C GLY A 118 3.18 8.93 -1.24
N TYR A 119 3.64 9.86 -0.41
CA TYR A 119 4.84 9.71 0.41
C TYR A 119 4.55 8.95 1.70
N VAL A 120 5.61 8.44 2.32
CA VAL A 120 5.56 7.70 3.58
C VAL A 120 4.90 8.55 4.66
N THR A 121 3.97 7.95 5.40
CA THR A 121 3.26 8.62 6.48
C THR A 121 3.80 8.19 7.84
N LYS A 122 3.78 9.10 8.83
CA LYS A 122 4.18 8.83 10.22
C LYS A 122 3.51 7.59 10.80
N VAL A 123 2.23 7.41 10.50
CA VAL A 123 1.45 6.24 10.87
C VAL A 123 0.85 5.65 9.61
N SER A 124 1.04 4.36 9.41
CA SER A 124 0.38 3.59 8.36
C SER A 124 -0.12 2.28 8.94
N GLY A 125 -1.23 1.76 8.43
CA GLY A 125 -1.83 0.55 8.96
C GLY A 125 -2.92 0.02 8.07
N GLY A 126 -3.45 -1.13 8.45
CA GLY A 126 -4.45 -1.79 7.66
C GLY A 126 -5.18 -2.87 8.41
N LEU A 127 -6.37 -3.17 7.91
CA LEU A 127 -7.20 -4.27 8.36
C LEU A 127 -7.33 -5.30 7.25
N ARG A 128 -7.29 -6.57 7.61
CA ARG A 128 -7.63 -7.69 6.74
C ARG A 128 -8.75 -8.47 7.40
N LEU A 129 -9.76 -8.85 6.64
CA LEU A 129 -10.85 -9.67 7.09
C LEU A 129 -11.07 -10.78 6.08
N ARG A 130 -11.25 -12.02 6.55
CA ARG A 130 -11.57 -13.17 5.74
C ARG A 130 -12.67 -13.98 6.43
N ALA A 131 -13.75 -14.19 5.71
CA ALA A 131 -14.86 -15.03 6.10
C ALA A 131 -14.93 -16.22 5.16
N VAL A 132 -14.97 -17.43 5.72
CA VAL A 132 -15.15 -18.68 4.97
C VAL A 132 -16.29 -19.45 5.61
N MET A 133 -17.30 -19.78 4.82
CA MET A 133 -18.38 -20.66 5.26
C MET A 133 -18.14 -22.05 4.69
N ASP A 134 -18.41 -23.09 5.45
CA ASP A 134 -18.30 -24.48 5.03
C ASP A 134 -19.68 -25.14 5.07
N PHE A 135 -20.14 -25.61 3.91
CA PHE A 135 -21.35 -26.40 3.74
C PHE A 135 -20.95 -27.82 3.38
N ASN A 136 -21.02 -28.74 4.35
CA ASN A 136 -20.71 -30.14 4.10
C ASN A 136 -21.90 -30.83 3.43
N ASN A 137 -21.62 -31.62 2.40
CA ASN A 137 -22.63 -32.32 1.60
C ASN A 137 -23.76 -31.37 1.14
N ALA A 138 -23.40 -30.18 0.68
CA ALA A 138 -24.36 -29.16 0.24
C ALA A 138 -25.28 -29.71 -0.87
N PHE A 139 -24.72 -30.50 -1.79
CA PHE A 139 -25.50 -31.27 -2.76
C PHE A 139 -24.68 -32.46 -3.27
N ALA A 140 -25.33 -33.61 -3.45
CA ALA A 140 -24.77 -34.79 -4.13
C ALA A 140 -23.35 -35.19 -3.70
N GLY A 141 -22.98 -35.09 -2.41
CA GLY A 141 -21.63 -35.43 -1.93
C GLY A 141 -20.56 -34.36 -2.17
N VAL A 142 -20.95 -33.15 -2.59
CA VAL A 142 -20.08 -31.99 -2.77
C VAL A 142 -20.10 -31.11 -1.52
N ASN A 143 -18.93 -30.83 -0.96
CA ASN A 143 -18.73 -29.78 0.02
C ASN A 143 -18.50 -28.46 -0.71
N VAL A 144 -19.11 -27.38 -0.23
CA VAL A 144 -19.01 -26.05 -0.82
C VAL A 144 -18.51 -25.07 0.23
N SER A 145 -17.43 -24.37 -0.10
CA SER A 145 -16.83 -23.38 0.80
C SER A 145 -16.70 -22.03 0.10
N PRO A 146 -17.74 -21.16 0.14
CA PRO A 146 -17.61 -19.78 -0.30
C PRO A 146 -16.71 -18.98 0.65
N MET A 147 -15.95 -18.05 0.09
CA MET A 147 -15.07 -17.15 0.81
C MET A 147 -15.30 -15.69 0.39
N LEU A 148 -15.14 -14.80 1.36
CA LEU A 148 -15.01 -13.36 1.18
C LEU A 148 -13.74 -12.92 1.90
N SER A 149 -12.92 -12.11 1.25
CA SER A 149 -11.81 -11.40 1.88
C SER A 149 -11.86 -9.92 1.56
N VAL A 150 -11.62 -9.08 2.55
CA VAL A 150 -11.52 -7.63 2.39
C VAL A 150 -10.26 -7.15 3.08
N ALA A 151 -9.54 -6.27 2.43
CA ALA A 151 -8.31 -5.69 2.93
C ALA A 151 -8.36 -4.19 2.68
N TYR A 152 -8.27 -3.39 3.74
CA TYR A 152 -8.23 -1.93 3.63
C TYR A 152 -7.00 -1.39 4.35
N ASP A 153 -6.34 -0.44 3.72
CA ASP A 153 -5.14 0.21 4.22
C ASP A 153 -5.33 1.72 4.32
N LYS A 154 -4.64 2.33 5.28
CA LYS A 154 -4.55 3.77 5.45
C LYS A 154 -3.12 4.17 5.79
N GLY A 155 -2.66 5.26 5.17
CA GLY A 155 -1.28 5.70 5.22
C GLY A 155 -0.35 4.86 4.33
N ASN A 156 0.79 5.44 4.00
CA ASN A 156 1.82 4.81 3.18
C ASN A 156 2.95 4.32 4.07
N GLY A 157 3.26 3.03 3.99
CA GLY A 157 4.42 2.45 4.66
C GLY A 157 5.74 2.82 3.96
N PRO A 158 6.88 2.60 4.63
CA PRO A 158 8.20 2.89 4.06
C PRO A 158 8.50 2.02 2.83
N GLU A 159 9.04 2.64 1.77
CA GLU A 159 9.51 1.96 0.56
C GLU A 159 11.03 1.72 0.58
N PRO A 160 11.53 0.69 -0.14
CA PRO A 160 10.81 -0.28 -0.97
C PRO A 160 10.13 -1.39 -0.16
N GLY A 161 8.94 -1.80 -0.58
CA GLY A 161 8.19 -2.90 0.08
C GLY A 161 7.14 -2.45 1.09
N ALA A 162 6.56 -1.25 0.90
CA ALA A 162 5.50 -0.72 1.75
C ALA A 162 4.38 -1.74 1.97
N GLN A 163 4.15 -2.10 3.23
CA GLN A 163 3.11 -3.06 3.61
C GLN A 163 1.71 -2.46 3.43
N PHE A 164 1.58 -1.16 3.69
CA PHE A 164 0.36 -0.39 3.62
C PHE A 164 0.49 0.69 2.54
N MET A 165 -0.57 0.87 1.76
CA MET A 165 -0.68 1.95 0.78
C MET A 165 -1.97 2.71 1.07
N ASP A 166 -1.92 4.02 1.02
CA ASP A 166 -3.05 4.84 1.44
C ASP A 166 -4.29 4.58 0.58
N ASP A 167 -5.44 4.44 1.25
CA ASP A 167 -6.75 4.15 0.69
C ASP A 167 -6.83 2.90 -0.22
N ARG A 168 -5.87 1.98 -0.14
CA ARG A 168 -5.92 0.72 -0.89
C ARG A 168 -7.03 -0.18 -0.34
N LEU A 169 -7.91 -0.61 -1.23
CA LEU A 169 -8.94 -1.62 -0.98
C LEU A 169 -8.71 -2.84 -1.88
N THR A 170 -8.55 -4.02 -1.26
CA THR A 170 -8.53 -5.29 -1.99
C THR A 170 -9.68 -6.16 -1.53
N THR A 171 -10.52 -6.56 -2.48
CA THR A 171 -11.67 -7.43 -2.19
C THR A 171 -11.52 -8.73 -2.98
N GLY A 172 -11.68 -9.86 -2.29
CA GLY A 172 -11.60 -11.19 -2.86
C GLY A 172 -12.89 -11.95 -2.62
N LEU A 173 -13.40 -12.58 -3.66
CA LEU A 173 -14.50 -13.52 -3.59
C LEU A 173 -14.02 -14.85 -4.14
N GLY A 174 -14.52 -15.94 -3.59
CA GLY A 174 -14.25 -17.23 -4.19
C GLY A 174 -15.16 -18.31 -3.66
N VAL A 175 -15.12 -19.44 -4.34
CA VAL A 175 -15.84 -20.63 -3.93
C VAL A 175 -14.99 -21.84 -4.24
N THR A 176 -14.93 -22.74 -3.27
CA THR A 176 -14.27 -24.03 -3.42
C THR A 176 -15.32 -25.12 -3.38
N PHE A 177 -15.27 -26.01 -4.37
CA PHE A 177 -16.06 -27.22 -4.43
C PHE A 177 -15.14 -28.40 -4.17
N VAL A 178 -15.53 -29.31 -3.29
CA VAL A 178 -14.81 -30.56 -3.01
C VAL A 178 -15.78 -31.71 -3.13
N TYR A 179 -15.60 -32.55 -4.15
CA TYR A 179 -16.41 -33.75 -4.38
C TYR A 179 -15.69 -34.98 -3.81
N LEU A 180 -16.36 -35.67 -2.89
CA LEU A 180 -15.89 -36.91 -2.25
C LEU A 180 -14.46 -36.84 -1.67
N ASN A 181 -13.99 -35.65 -1.30
CA ASN A 181 -12.61 -35.39 -0.85
C ASN A 181 -11.50 -35.83 -1.83
N GLN A 182 -11.85 -36.05 -3.12
CA GLN A 182 -10.90 -36.48 -4.16
C GLN A 182 -10.69 -35.41 -5.22
N THR A 183 -11.77 -34.75 -5.63
CA THR A 183 -11.74 -33.70 -6.66
C THR A 183 -12.05 -32.36 -6.03
N SER A 184 -11.15 -31.39 -6.18
CA SER A 184 -11.35 -30.03 -5.71
C SER A 184 -11.27 -29.05 -6.88
N VAL A 185 -12.26 -28.17 -6.98
CA VAL A 185 -12.27 -27.05 -7.94
C VAL A 185 -12.41 -25.76 -7.16
N ASN A 186 -11.54 -24.79 -7.42
CA ASN A 186 -11.61 -23.47 -6.83
C ASN A 186 -11.70 -22.42 -7.93
N VAL A 187 -12.63 -21.48 -7.73
CA VAL A 187 -12.80 -20.29 -8.56
C VAL A 187 -12.73 -19.09 -7.63
N SER A 188 -11.90 -18.11 -7.97
CA SER A 188 -11.78 -16.88 -7.19
C SER A 188 -11.62 -15.66 -8.08
N TYR A 189 -12.14 -14.54 -7.63
CA TYR A 189 -11.99 -13.23 -8.23
C TYR A 189 -11.39 -12.28 -7.19
N THR A 190 -10.38 -11.50 -7.58
CA THR A 190 -9.80 -10.44 -6.74
C THR A 190 -9.92 -9.12 -7.46
N ASN A 191 -10.51 -8.14 -6.79
CA ASN A 191 -10.57 -6.76 -7.22
C ASN A 191 -9.57 -5.93 -6.41
N PHE A 192 -8.81 -5.09 -7.12
CA PHE A 192 -7.91 -4.10 -6.53
C PHE A 192 -8.42 -2.71 -6.90
N SER A 193 -8.78 -1.93 -5.88
CA SER A 193 -9.34 -0.58 -6.03
C SER A 193 -8.82 0.35 -4.93
N GLY A 194 -9.09 1.64 -5.09
CA GLY A 194 -8.69 2.66 -4.12
C GLY A 194 -7.19 2.94 -4.06
N GLY A 195 -6.87 4.11 -3.52
CA GLY A 195 -5.52 4.65 -3.44
C GLY A 195 -5.07 5.27 -4.76
N ASP A 196 -4.81 6.58 -4.75
CA ASP A 196 -4.34 7.30 -5.94
C ASP A 196 -2.90 6.91 -6.33
N TYR A 197 -2.14 6.43 -5.34
CA TYR A 197 -0.74 6.01 -5.44
C TYR A 197 -0.58 4.49 -5.40
N ASN A 198 -1.60 3.76 -5.85
CA ASN A 198 -1.61 2.31 -5.88
C ASN A 198 -1.51 1.76 -7.32
N GLN A 199 -0.38 1.13 -7.64
CA GLN A 199 -0.12 0.57 -8.98
C GLN A 199 -0.97 -0.65 -9.33
N MET A 200 -1.62 -1.25 -8.32
CA MET A 200 -2.47 -2.41 -8.50
C MET A 200 -3.92 -2.04 -8.82
N VAL A 201 -4.30 -0.76 -8.73
CA VAL A 201 -5.65 -0.32 -9.13
C VAL A 201 -5.92 -0.77 -10.56
N ASP A 202 -7.13 -1.30 -10.78
CA ASP A 202 -7.61 -1.78 -12.08
C ASP A 202 -6.82 -3.00 -12.62
N ARG A 203 -6.09 -3.70 -11.76
CA ARG A 203 -5.41 -4.98 -12.08
C ARG A 203 -6.13 -6.17 -11.48
N ASP A 204 -7.45 -6.22 -11.66
CA ASP A 204 -8.26 -7.31 -11.16
C ASP A 204 -7.94 -8.64 -11.88
N ASN A 205 -8.25 -9.76 -11.21
CA ASN A 205 -7.96 -11.07 -11.77
C ASN A 205 -9.00 -12.13 -11.39
N ILE A 206 -9.15 -13.12 -12.26
CA ILE A 206 -9.88 -14.37 -12.00
C ILE A 206 -8.86 -15.51 -12.00
N ALA A 207 -8.94 -16.36 -10.99
CA ALA A 207 -8.14 -17.57 -10.89
C ALA A 207 -9.06 -18.79 -10.85
N LEU A 208 -8.65 -19.85 -11.56
CA LEU A 208 -9.31 -21.14 -11.56
C LEU A 208 -8.26 -22.22 -11.32
N SER A 209 -8.54 -23.13 -10.39
CA SER A 209 -7.68 -24.28 -10.13
C SER A 209 -8.50 -25.55 -9.91
N ALA A 210 -7.94 -26.68 -10.36
CA ALA A 210 -8.52 -27.99 -10.18
C ALA A 210 -7.45 -28.93 -9.63
N LYS A 211 -7.82 -29.77 -8.66
CA LYS A 211 -6.96 -30.76 -8.01
C LYS A 211 -7.68 -32.10 -7.99
N TYR A 212 -6.94 -33.16 -8.23
CA TYR A 212 -7.41 -34.54 -8.16
C TYR A 212 -6.40 -35.37 -7.37
N SER A 213 -6.87 -36.05 -6.33
CA SER A 213 -6.08 -36.98 -5.52
C SER A 213 -6.54 -38.42 -5.79
N PHE A 214 -5.58 -39.29 -6.09
CA PHE A 214 -5.76 -40.73 -6.30
C PHE A 214 -5.23 -41.53 -5.11
#